data_AF-A0A518SCZ8-F1
#
_entry.id   AF-A0A518SCZ8-F1
#
_cell.length_a   1.000
_cell.length_b   1.000
_cell.length_c   1.000
_cell.angle_alpha   90.00
_cell.angle_beta   90.00
_cell.angle_gamma   90.00
#
_symmetry.space_group_name_H-M   'P 1'
#
loop_
_entity.id
_entity.type
_entity.pdbx_description
1 polymer ?
#
loop_
_entity_poly.entity_id
_entity_poly.type
_entity_poly.pdbx_seq_one_letter_code
_entity_poly.pdbx_strand_id
1 'polypeptide(L)' 'MPDPESLRDSTQIVLPADELREYRADIEDRFVVTVVDDDGVARIIGSPIEIKAVNDYLARQGISLP' A
#
# COMPACT_ATOMS: atom_id res chain seq x y z
N MET A 1 -16.98 -16.09 9.19
CA MET A 1 -16.48 -14.74 9.46
C MET A 1 -15.18 -14.60 8.68
N PRO A 2 -14.91 -13.47 8.01
CA PRO A 2 -13.61 -13.27 7.36
C PRO A 2 -12.50 -13.35 8.41
N ASP A 3 -11.34 -13.85 7.99
CA ASP A 3 -10.14 -13.91 8.81
C ASP A 3 -9.69 -12.48 9.18
N PRO A 4 -9.42 -12.15 10.44
CA PRO A 4 -8.88 -10.86 10.82
C PRO A 4 -7.64 -10.43 10.02
N GLU A 5 -6.82 -11.36 9.54
CA GLU A 5 -5.69 -11.04 8.65
C GLU A 5 -6.17 -10.46 7.31
N SER A 6 -7.17 -11.08 6.68
CA SER A 6 -7.77 -10.60 5.42
C SER A 6 -8.44 -9.23 5.55
N LEU A 7 -9.07 -8.95 6.70
CA LEU A 7 -9.64 -7.62 6.97
C LEU A 7 -8.54 -6.56 7.10
N ARG A 8 -7.41 -6.92 7.72
CA ARG A 8 -6.27 -6.02 7.90
C ARG A 8 -5.60 -5.71 6.57
N ASP A 9 -5.35 -6.72 5.74
CA ASP A 9 -4.73 -6.57 4.41
C ASP A 9 -5.61 -5.75 3.46
N SER A 10 -6.92 -5.77 3.67
CA SER A 10 -7.83 -4.86 2.95
C SER A 10 -7.60 -3.40 3.30
N THR A 11 -6.94 -3.05 4.40
CA THR A 11 -6.74 -1.66 4.87
C THR A 11 -5.29 -1.21 4.85
N GLN A 12 -4.38 -2.09 4.42
CA GLN A 12 -2.97 -1.76 4.35
C GLN A 12 -2.25 -2.51 3.24
N ILE A 13 -1.19 -1.92 2.73
CA ILE A 13 -0.18 -2.58 1.90
C ILE A 13 1.15 -2.52 2.66
N VAL A 14 1.92 -3.61 2.62
CA VAL A 14 3.24 -3.70 3.24
C VAL A 14 4.24 -4.17 2.19
N LEU A 15 5.31 -3.40 1.99
CA LEU A 15 6.37 -3.68 1.02
C LEU A 15 7.71 -3.08 1.46
N PRO A 16 8.85 -3.49 0.88
CA PRO A 16 10.14 -2.86 1.16
C PRO A 16 10.10 -1.35 0.89
N ALA A 17 10.65 -0.54 1.80
CA ALA A 17 10.62 0.92 1.66
C ALA A 17 11.36 1.41 0.41
N ASP A 18 12.42 0.70 0.00
CA ASP A 18 13.16 1.00 -1.22
C ASP A 18 12.32 0.81 -2.50
N GLU A 19 11.40 -0.17 -2.51
CA GLU A 19 10.48 -0.36 -3.65
C GLU A 19 9.42 0.75 -3.70
N LEU A 20 8.98 1.26 -2.55
CA LEU A 20 7.99 2.34 -2.49
C LEU A 20 8.60 3.73 -2.77
N ARG A 21 9.91 3.90 -2.54
CA ARG A 21 10.58 5.21 -2.52
C ARG A 21 10.31 6.06 -3.77
N GLU A 22 10.34 5.46 -4.95
CA GLU A 22 10.11 6.16 -6.23
C GLU A 22 8.65 6.62 -6.39
N TYR A 23 7.70 5.85 -5.83
CA TYR A 23 6.27 6.06 -6.01
C TYR A 23 5.60 6.80 -4.85
N ARG A 24 6.32 7.02 -3.74
CA ARG A 24 5.78 7.58 -2.49
C ARG A 24 5.07 8.91 -2.71
N ALA A 25 5.72 9.83 -3.42
CA ALA A 25 5.18 11.17 -3.69
C ALA A 25 3.89 11.10 -4.55
N ASP A 26 3.92 10.28 -5.61
CA ASP A 26 2.76 10.06 -6.47
C ASP A 26 1.58 9.44 -5.70
N ILE A 27 1.87 8.50 -4.79
CA ILE A 27 0.84 7.84 -4.01
C ILE A 27 0.18 8.82 -3.03
N GLU A 28 0.97 9.61 -2.32
CA GLU A 28 0.46 10.60 -1.36
C GLU A 28 -0.30 11.76 -2.04
N ASP A 29 0.02 12.08 -3.30
CA ASP A 29 -0.71 13.10 -4.08
C ASP A 29 -2.04 12.58 -4.66
N ARG A 30 -2.07 11.29 -5.05
CA ARG A 30 -3.18 10.72 -5.83
C ARG A 30 -4.21 9.96 -4.99
N PHE A 31 -3.83 9.49 -3.82
CA PHE A 31 -4.67 8.62 -2.99
C PHE A 31 -4.76 9.15 -1.57
N VAL A 32 -5.91 8.93 -0.92
CA VAL A 32 -6.12 9.34 0.47
C VAL A 32 -5.58 8.24 1.39
N VAL A 33 -4.26 8.20 1.50
CA VAL A 33 -3.52 7.20 2.27
C VAL A 33 -2.45 7.82 3.15
N THR A 34 -2.07 7.10 4.19
CA THR A 34 -0.93 7.42 5.05
C THR A 34 0.18 6.41 4.80
N VAL A 35 1.40 6.89 4.51
CA VAL A 35 2.59 6.04 4.36
C VAL A 35 3.46 6.16 5.62
N VAL A 36 3.76 5.03 6.24
CA VAL A 36 4.64 4.94 7.42
C VAL A 36 5.81 4.04 7.08
N ASP A 37 7.02 4.52 7.35
CA ASP A 37 8.26 3.76 7.18
C ASP A 37 8.75 3.28 8.56
N ASP A 38 9.00 1.97 8.70
CA ASP A 38 9.56 1.36 9.91
C ASP A 38 10.47 0.18 9.54
N ASP A 39 11.69 0.18 10.08
CA ASP A 39 12.68 -0.90 9.90
C ASP A 39 12.90 -1.37 8.45
N GLY A 40 12.96 -0.44 7.49
CA GLY A 40 13.17 -0.74 6.06
C GLY A 40 11.91 -1.25 5.32
N VAL A 41 10.77 -1.28 6.00
CA VAL A 41 9.47 -1.65 5.44
C VAL A 41 8.57 -0.41 5.40
N ALA A 42 7.92 -0.20 4.27
CA ALA A 42 6.87 0.80 4.13
C ALA A 42 5.50 0.16 4.33
N ARG A 43 4.63 0.87 5.03
CA ARG A 43 3.23 0.52 5.22
C ARG A 43 2.35 1.64 4.69
N ILE A 44 1.55 1.34 3.68
CA ILE A 44 0.52 2.23 3.15
C ILE A 44 -0.77 1.86 3.87
N ILE A 45 -1.44 2.82 4.49
CA ILE A 45 -2.67 2.62 5.28
C ILE A 45 -3.78 3.47 4.70
N GLY A 46 -4.95 2.88 4.48
CA GLY A 46 -6.09 3.57 3.90
C GLY A 46 -7.38 2.78 4.01
N SER A 47 -8.45 3.33 3.42
CA SER A 47 -9.70 2.58 3.29
C SER A 47 -9.54 1.43 2.28
N PRO A 48 -10.38 0.38 2.33
CA PRO A 48 -10.29 -0.72 1.37
C PRO A 48 -10.41 -0.32 -0.11
N ILE A 49 -11.12 0.76 -0.39
CA ILE A 49 -11.25 1.30 -1.74
C ILE A 49 -9.93 1.93 -2.19
N GLU A 50 -9.30 2.72 -1.32
CA GLU A 50 -8.00 3.36 -1.59
C GLU A 50 -6.90 2.31 -1.74
N ILE A 51 -6.84 1.32 -0.84
CA ILE A 51 -5.83 0.25 -0.86
C ILE A 51 -5.93 -0.57 -2.14
N LYS A 52 -7.14 -0.90 -2.59
CA LYS A 52 -7.32 -1.57 -3.88
C LYS A 52 -6.81 -0.71 -5.04
N ALA A 53 -7.11 0.59 -5.03
CA ALA A 53 -6.66 1.51 -6.08
C ALA A 53 -5.12 1.69 -6.10
N VAL A 54 -4.50 1.73 -4.93
CA VAL A 54 -3.03 1.76 -4.78
C VAL A 54 -2.42 0.46 -5.30
N ASN A 55 -2.98 -0.70 -4.95
CA ASN A 55 -2.48 -2.00 -5.46
C ASN A 55 -2.54 -2.05 -7.00
N ASP A 56 -3.67 -1.63 -7.59
CA ASP A 56 -3.82 -1.56 -9.04
C ASP A 56 -2.82 -0.58 -9.70
N TYR A 57 -2.48 0.52 -9.02
CA TYR A 57 -1.46 1.46 -9.49
C TYR A 57 -0.05 0.86 -9.43
N LEU A 58 0.33 0.26 -8.30
CA LEU A 58 1.62 -0.40 -8.09
C LEU A 58 1.85 -1.54 -9.09
N ALA A 59 0.82 -2.34 -9.36
CA ALA A 59 0.87 -3.41 -10.36
C ALA A 59 1.22 -2.88 -11.77
N ARG A 60 0.73 -1.68 -12.14
CA ARG A 60 1.06 -1.03 -13.41
C ARG A 60 2.49 -0.49 -13.47
N GLN A 61 3.10 -0.26 -12.30
CA GLN A 61 4.52 0.09 -12.18
C GLN A 61 5.43 -1.14 -12.10
N GLY A 62 4.86 -2.36 -12.13
CA GLY A 62 5.61 -3.61 -12.05
C GLY A 62 5.77 -4.17 -10.64
N ILE A 63 5.19 -3.54 -9.62
CA ILE A 63 5.17 -4.04 -8.23
C ILE A 63 3.92 -4.89 -8.05
N SER A 64 4.09 -6.22 -8.05
CA SER A 64 2.99 -7.16 -7.78
C SER A 64 2.98 -7.56 -6.31
N LEU A 65 1.90 -7.22 -5.61
CA LEU A 65 1.67 -7.62 -4.22
C LEU A 65 0.77 -8.85 -4.18
N PRO A 66 1.00 -9.79 -3.23
CA PRO A 66 0.19 -10.99 -3.07
C PRO A 66 -1.25 -10.71 -2.62
#